data_AF-A0A6N7DW78-F1
#
_entry.id   AF-A0A6N7DW78-F1
#
_cell.length_a   1.000
_cell.length_b   1.000
_cell.length_c   1.000
_cell.angle_alpha   90.00
_cell.angle_beta   90.00
_cell.angle_gamma   90.00
#
_symmetry.space_group_name_H-M   'P 1'
#
loop_
_entity.id
_entity.type
_entity.pdbx_description
1 polymer ?
#
loop_
_entity_poly.entity_id
_entity_poly.type
_entity_poly.pdbx_seq_one_letter_code
_entity_poly.pdbx_strand_id
1 'polypeptide(L)'
;MEQMSRRNLLKKTLWGSASLVGLSAMTPLYVHASMEFKGPRVPDVDAVKVSEHCYYIPALGSSPSPENYGMFSNPGFVVTPKGVVVIDTGSSVQIGEMILRQIKKVTDKPVVMVINTHYHGDHWLGNHAFVAANQDVKLYSHEAVQKVLKTDGGKFWFDFMQRNTDNKITGTVVTIPNQTLKGDEVFEMGGVTLKVHHFGRMHTESDVAVEVVEDKTIYMGDMVMRRIANMEDGSYKGTIAGLNSVLNLSVNQFIPGHGKHEDKQLILDGKEFMETIYSSTAKYYDEGLSDFEMKPKIMAEPFMKNVASQWPGYQSTLGKFIVVSIKEYEQSMF
;
A
#
# COMPACT_ATOMS: atom_id res chain seq x y z
N MET A 1 2.10 61.18 82.79
CA MET A 1 0.86 60.76 82.11
C MET A 1 1.23 60.26 80.73
N GLU A 2 0.78 59.05 80.41
CA GLU A 2 0.60 58.48 79.06
C GLU A 2 1.77 58.02 78.18
N GLN A 3 1.82 56.68 78.08
CA GLN A 3 2.02 55.81 76.91
C GLN A 3 3.38 55.78 76.19
N MET A 4 4.30 54.99 76.77
CA MET A 4 5.25 54.20 75.99
C MET A 4 4.57 52.93 75.45
N SER A 5 4.76 52.60 74.17
CA SER A 5 5.13 51.24 73.71
C SER A 5 4.95 51.04 72.19
N ARG A 6 6.03 50.61 71.52
CA ARG A 6 5.99 49.57 70.46
C ARG A 6 7.38 49.04 70.05
N ARG A 7 8.40 49.16 70.93
CA ARG A 7 9.78 48.75 70.59
C ARG A 7 10.38 47.62 71.42
N ASN A 8 9.65 46.93 72.30
CA ASN A 8 10.13 45.70 72.95
C ASN A 8 8.98 44.88 73.56
N LEU A 9 8.34 44.02 72.76
CA LEU A 9 7.68 42.84 73.31
C LEU A 9 8.02 41.65 72.42
N LEU A 10 8.61 40.62 73.03
CA LEU A 10 8.96 39.30 72.48
C LEU A 10 10.39 39.13 71.92
N LYS A 11 11.39 39.56 72.72
CA LYS A 11 12.52 38.67 73.02
C LYS A 11 12.23 37.96 74.35
N LYS A 12 11.74 36.72 74.29
CA LYS A 12 12.01 35.64 75.25
C LYS A 12 11.45 34.34 74.67
N THR A 13 12.39 33.47 74.28
CA THR A 13 12.38 32.00 74.46
C THR A 13 11.18 31.24 73.85
N LEU A 14 11.37 30.28 72.96
CA LEU A 14 12.11 29.05 73.23
C LEU A 14 12.40 28.30 71.92
N TRP A 15 13.62 27.76 71.85
CA TRP A 15 13.96 26.40 71.45
C TRP A 15 13.51 25.87 70.08
N GLY A 16 14.49 25.33 69.36
CA GLY A 16 14.30 24.04 68.70
C GLY A 16 14.17 24.09 67.19
N SER A 17 15.24 23.62 66.55
CA SER A 17 15.19 22.63 65.47
C SER A 17 14.34 22.92 64.23
N ALA A 18 15.07 23.21 63.14
CA ALA A 18 14.97 22.55 61.85
C ALA A 18 13.56 22.34 61.27
N SER A 19 13.17 23.12 60.27
CA SER A 19 12.26 22.65 59.21
C SER A 19 12.45 23.44 57.92
N LEU A 20 13.04 22.77 56.93
CA LEU A 20 12.96 22.98 55.48
C LEU A 20 12.88 24.42 54.95
N VAL A 21 14.05 24.90 54.48
CA VAL A 21 14.10 25.69 53.24
C VAL A 21 13.55 24.79 52.14
N GLY A 22 12.28 24.98 51.78
CA GLY A 22 11.73 24.44 50.56
C GLY A 22 12.42 25.12 49.39
N LEU A 23 13.56 24.57 48.96
CA LEU A 23 14.00 24.73 47.59
C LEU A 23 12.85 24.21 46.72
N SER A 24 12.02 25.11 46.21
CA SER A 24 11.30 24.85 44.98
C SER A 24 12.35 24.77 43.89
N ALA A 25 12.98 23.61 43.79
CA ALA A 25 13.67 23.20 42.58
C ALA A 25 12.60 23.22 41.50
N MET A 26 12.49 24.35 40.78
CA MET A 26 11.92 24.33 39.45
C MET A 26 12.90 23.51 38.63
N THR A 27 12.74 22.19 38.67
CA THR A 27 13.18 21.35 37.58
C THR A 27 12.58 21.98 36.33
N PRO A 28 13.40 22.41 35.37
CA PRO A 28 12.88 22.77 34.07
C PRO A 28 12.11 21.52 33.59
N LEU A 29 10.81 21.68 33.36
CA LEU A 29 9.93 20.71 32.71
C LEU A 29 10.35 20.62 31.23
N TYR A 30 11.62 20.30 30.97
CA TYR A 30 12.17 20.18 29.65
C TYR A 30 12.38 18.70 29.36
N VAL A 31 11.59 18.26 28.38
CA VAL A 31 11.70 17.01 27.66
C VAL A 31 11.31 15.77 28.48
N HIS A 32 10.02 15.65 28.78
CA HIS A 32 9.43 14.32 28.76
C HIS A 32 9.43 13.83 27.30
N ALA A 33 9.78 12.55 27.12
CA ALA A 33 9.84 11.76 25.89
C ALA A 33 9.26 12.46 24.65
N SER A 34 10.05 12.54 23.58
CA SER A 34 9.61 12.90 22.22
C SER A 34 8.13 12.57 22.03
N MET A 35 7.28 13.58 21.99
CA MET A 35 5.89 13.39 21.57
C MET A 35 5.95 12.89 20.13
N GLU A 36 6.05 11.58 19.95
CA GLU A 36 5.84 10.94 18.66
C GLU A 36 4.36 11.15 18.35
N PHE A 37 4.10 12.22 17.59
CA PHE A 37 2.78 12.48 17.08
C PHE A 37 2.50 11.42 16.02
N LYS A 38 1.76 10.38 16.42
CA LYS A 38 1.43 9.22 15.60
C LYS A 38 -0.09 9.09 15.49
N GLY A 39 -0.57 8.84 14.29
CA GLY A 39 -1.98 8.60 14.02
C GLY A 39 -2.52 7.34 14.71
N PRO A 40 -3.85 7.16 14.74
CA PRO A 40 -4.50 6.09 15.50
C PRO A 40 -4.10 4.70 14.98
N ARG A 41 -3.99 3.74 15.90
CA ARG A 41 -3.75 2.33 15.58
C ARG A 41 -4.86 1.80 14.66
N VAL A 42 -4.47 1.15 13.56
CA VAL A 42 -5.40 0.44 12.69
C VAL A 42 -5.94 -0.81 13.42
N PRO A 43 -7.28 -1.00 13.49
CA PRO A 43 -7.88 -2.23 14.01
C PRO A 43 -7.36 -3.47 13.29
N ASP A 44 -7.40 -4.62 13.97
CA ASP A 44 -6.95 -5.86 13.35
C ASP A 44 -7.93 -6.29 12.26
N VAL A 45 -7.40 -6.68 11.10
CA VAL A 45 -8.13 -7.31 10.00
C VAL A 45 -7.55 -8.69 9.83
N ASP A 46 -8.35 -9.75 9.95
CA ASP A 46 -7.82 -11.10 9.90
C ASP A 46 -7.28 -11.45 8.51
N ALA A 47 -6.15 -12.15 8.49
CA ALA A 47 -5.56 -12.65 7.26
C ALA A 47 -6.38 -13.81 6.71
N VAL A 48 -6.59 -13.81 5.39
CA VAL A 48 -7.20 -14.90 4.64
C VAL A 48 -6.10 -15.84 4.17
N LYS A 49 -6.20 -17.12 4.56
CA LYS A 49 -5.36 -18.18 4.01
C LYS A 49 -5.89 -18.58 2.63
N VAL A 50 -5.06 -18.47 1.60
CA VAL A 50 -5.41 -18.80 0.21
C VAL A 50 -4.99 -20.22 -0.14
N SER A 51 -3.77 -20.59 0.25
CA SER A 51 -3.14 -21.89 0.02
C SER A 51 -2.24 -22.24 1.20
N GLU A 52 -1.41 -23.28 1.10
CA GLU A 52 -0.65 -23.79 2.23
C GLU A 52 0.22 -22.73 2.92
N HIS A 53 0.92 -21.94 2.11
CA HIS A 53 1.89 -20.94 2.52
C HIS A 53 1.40 -19.51 2.30
N CYS A 54 0.40 -19.29 1.44
CA CYS A 54 0.02 -17.96 0.98
C CYS A 54 -1.17 -17.36 1.74
N TYR A 55 -0.99 -16.12 2.18
CA TYR A 55 -1.98 -15.32 2.90
C TYR A 55 -2.09 -13.91 2.29
N TYR A 56 -3.23 -13.26 2.48
CA TYR A 56 -3.37 -11.82 2.31
C TYR A 56 -4.35 -11.24 3.32
N ILE A 57 -4.24 -9.94 3.59
CA ILE A 57 -5.15 -9.20 4.46
C ILE A 57 -6.05 -8.35 3.55
N PRO A 58 -7.38 -8.59 3.53
CA PRO A 58 -8.27 -7.88 2.63
C PRO A 58 -8.32 -6.37 2.89
N ALA A 59 -8.39 -5.60 1.81
CA ALA A 59 -8.70 -4.18 1.85
C ALA A 59 -10.03 -3.89 2.56
N LEU A 60 -10.10 -2.77 3.28
CA LEU A 60 -11.31 -2.29 3.97
C LEU A 60 -12.14 -1.29 3.13
N GLY A 61 -11.79 -1.11 1.85
CA GLY A 61 -12.48 -0.24 0.92
C GLY A 61 -11.77 -0.19 -0.43
N SER A 62 -12.33 0.57 -1.37
CA SER A 62 -11.80 0.72 -2.74
C SER A 62 -11.03 2.02 -2.98
N SER A 63 -10.87 2.86 -1.95
CA SER A 63 -10.16 4.15 -1.98
C SER A 63 -9.75 4.52 -0.56
N PRO A 64 -8.69 5.32 -0.36
CA PRO A 64 -8.29 5.74 0.98
C PRO A 64 -9.35 6.63 1.61
N SER A 65 -9.65 6.39 2.88
CA SER A 65 -10.56 7.22 3.67
C SER A 65 -10.18 7.22 5.15
N PRO A 66 -10.71 8.15 5.96
CA PRO A 66 -10.52 8.12 7.41
C PRO A 66 -11.10 6.84 8.05
N GLU A 67 -12.20 6.31 7.51
CA GLU A 67 -12.89 5.12 8.05
C GLU A 67 -12.06 3.85 7.88
N ASN A 68 -11.37 3.72 6.74
CA ASN A 68 -10.48 2.59 6.49
C ASN A 68 -9.02 2.85 6.86
N TYR A 69 -8.68 4.00 7.45
CA TYR A 69 -7.32 4.36 7.85
C TYR A 69 -6.30 4.36 6.69
N GLY A 70 -6.77 4.42 5.43
CA GLY A 70 -5.94 4.22 4.24
C GLY A 70 -5.68 2.76 3.89
N MET A 71 -6.33 1.79 4.54
CA MET A 71 -6.25 0.36 4.23
C MET A 71 -7.21 0.03 3.08
N PHE A 72 -6.80 0.33 1.85
CA PHE A 72 -7.60 0.03 0.67
C PHE A 72 -6.92 -0.91 -0.32
N SER A 73 -5.68 -1.35 -0.07
CA SER A 73 -4.98 -2.42 -0.80
C SER A 73 -4.94 -3.74 0.00
N ASN A 74 -4.46 -4.81 -0.62
CA ASN A 74 -4.30 -6.15 -0.08
C ASN A 74 -2.81 -6.47 0.18
N PRO A 75 -2.28 -6.20 1.38
CA PRO A 75 -1.00 -6.74 1.80
C PRO A 75 -1.03 -8.27 1.83
N GLY A 76 -0.05 -8.89 1.19
CA GLY A 76 0.18 -10.33 1.15
C GLY A 76 1.32 -10.76 2.06
N PHE A 77 1.34 -12.03 2.45
CA PHE A 77 2.54 -12.65 3.01
C PHE A 77 2.58 -14.16 2.77
N VAL A 78 3.79 -14.67 2.62
CA VAL A 78 4.08 -16.10 2.43
C VAL A 78 4.89 -16.59 3.62
N VAL A 79 4.38 -17.64 4.28
CA VAL A 79 5.07 -18.27 5.40
C VAL A 79 5.94 -19.41 4.88
N THR A 80 7.25 -19.29 5.01
CA THR A 80 8.21 -20.30 4.54
C THR A 80 9.03 -20.87 5.70
N PRO A 81 9.71 -22.01 5.54
CA PRO A 81 10.66 -22.49 6.55
C PRO A 81 11.80 -21.52 6.88
N LYS A 82 12.25 -20.67 5.94
CA LYS A 82 13.33 -19.69 6.17
C LYS A 82 12.88 -18.34 6.74
N GLY A 83 11.57 -18.11 6.86
CA GLY A 83 11.02 -16.83 7.33
C GLY A 83 9.76 -16.43 6.58
N VAL A 84 9.23 -15.25 6.90
CA VAL A 84 8.07 -14.68 6.22
C VAL A 84 8.53 -13.71 5.14
N VAL A 85 7.96 -13.84 3.95
CA VAL A 85 8.08 -12.87 2.86
C VAL A 85 6.78 -12.08 2.78
N VAL A 86 6.86 -10.76 2.90
CA VAL A 86 5.70 -9.86 2.80
C VAL A 86 5.64 -9.30 1.38
N ILE A 87 4.45 -9.28 0.80
CA ILE A 87 4.18 -8.68 -0.50
C ILE A 87 3.29 -7.47 -0.25
N ASP A 88 3.83 -6.27 -0.46
CA ASP A 88 3.22 -4.98 -0.14
C ASP A 88 2.93 -4.74 1.35
N THR A 89 3.06 -3.50 1.79
CA THR A 89 3.06 -3.13 3.23
C THR A 89 1.97 -2.15 3.63
N GLY A 90 1.09 -1.79 2.69
CA GLY A 90 0.01 -0.84 2.94
C GLY A 90 0.47 0.62 2.93
N SER A 91 -0.47 1.50 3.27
CA SER A 91 -0.36 2.96 3.10
C SER A 91 0.30 3.71 4.26
N SER A 92 0.72 3.04 5.34
CA SER A 92 1.22 3.72 6.55
C SER A 92 1.93 2.79 7.52
N VAL A 93 2.70 3.38 8.45
CA VAL A 93 3.31 2.63 9.57
C VAL A 93 2.26 1.91 10.41
N GLN A 94 1.08 2.51 10.61
CA GLN A 94 0.00 1.90 11.39
C GLN A 94 -0.58 0.66 10.71
N ILE A 95 -0.66 0.67 9.38
CA ILE A 95 -1.05 -0.51 8.60
C ILE A 95 0.05 -1.57 8.64
N GLY A 96 1.32 -1.17 8.43
CA GLY A 96 2.47 -2.07 8.56
C GLY A 96 2.52 -2.81 9.90
N GLU A 97 2.26 -2.10 11.00
CA GLU A 97 2.15 -2.68 12.33
C GLU A 97 0.96 -3.62 12.49
N MET A 98 -0.16 -3.34 11.81
CA MET A 98 -1.30 -4.24 11.79
C MET A 98 -0.97 -5.54 11.06
N ILE A 99 -0.28 -5.46 9.91
CA ILE A 99 0.18 -6.62 9.16
C ILE A 99 1.11 -7.48 10.02
N LEU A 100 2.10 -6.88 10.70
CA LEU A 100 3.00 -7.60 11.61
C LEU A 100 2.25 -8.35 12.72
N ARG A 101 1.20 -7.74 13.29
CA ARG A 101 0.35 -8.43 14.28
C ARG A 101 -0.41 -9.60 13.68
N GLN A 102 -0.91 -9.50 12.44
CA GLN A 102 -1.58 -10.62 11.78
C GLN A 102 -0.61 -11.75 11.45
N ILE A 103 0.59 -11.44 10.97
CA ILE A 103 1.64 -12.43 10.74
C ILE A 103 1.93 -13.19 12.04
N LYS A 104 2.02 -12.48 13.18
CA LYS A 104 2.27 -13.10 14.50
C LYS A 104 1.16 -14.04 14.96
N LYS A 105 -0.09 -13.85 14.53
CA LYS A 105 -1.19 -14.81 14.79
C LYS A 105 -1.02 -16.12 14.01
N VAL A 106 -0.32 -16.07 12.87
CA VAL A 106 -0.11 -17.22 11.98
C VAL A 106 1.21 -17.94 12.27
N THR A 107 2.27 -17.20 12.60
CA THR A 107 3.60 -17.79 12.81
C THR A 107 4.51 -16.93 13.69
N ASP A 108 5.45 -17.59 14.38
CA ASP A 108 6.51 -16.94 15.16
C ASP A 108 7.77 -16.61 14.33
N LYS A 109 7.80 -17.03 13.06
CA LYS A 109 8.96 -16.79 12.19
C LYS A 109 9.14 -15.29 11.91
N PRO A 110 10.39 -14.80 11.80
CA PRO A 110 10.65 -13.40 11.50
C PRO A 110 10.28 -13.07 10.05
N VAL A 111 9.92 -11.81 9.81
CA VAL A 111 9.88 -11.26 8.44
C VAL A 111 11.32 -11.03 7.99
N VAL A 112 11.68 -11.68 6.88
CA VAL A 112 13.05 -11.67 6.33
C VAL A 112 13.14 -10.89 5.02
N MET A 113 12.00 -10.67 4.36
CA MET A 113 11.91 -10.02 3.06
C MET A 113 10.58 -9.30 2.93
N VAL A 114 10.63 -8.10 2.35
CA VAL A 114 9.47 -7.36 1.86
C VAL A 114 9.67 -7.14 0.37
N ILE A 115 8.66 -7.42 -0.45
CA ILE A 115 8.62 -7.13 -1.88
C ILE A 115 7.49 -6.14 -2.10
N ASN A 116 7.80 -4.95 -2.63
CA ASN A 116 6.79 -3.99 -3.07
C ASN A 116 6.56 -4.16 -4.58
N THR A 117 5.30 -4.37 -4.96
CA THR A 117 4.90 -4.73 -6.33
C THR A 117 5.07 -3.57 -7.31
N HIS A 118 4.86 -2.33 -6.87
CA HIS A 118 5.03 -1.11 -7.66
C HIS A 118 5.10 0.13 -6.76
N TYR A 119 5.18 1.33 -7.35
CA TYR A 119 5.44 2.58 -6.61
C TYR A 119 4.22 3.29 -6.02
N HIS A 120 3.01 2.76 -6.13
CA HIS A 120 1.84 3.38 -5.50
C HIS A 120 1.90 3.29 -3.97
N GLY A 121 1.52 4.37 -3.29
CA GLY A 121 1.77 4.59 -1.86
C GLY A 121 1.15 3.53 -0.95
N ASP A 122 0.03 2.95 -1.35
CA ASP A 122 -0.67 1.89 -0.65
C ASP A 122 0.01 0.52 -0.72
N HIS A 123 1.14 0.43 -1.41
CA HIS A 123 1.91 -0.81 -1.53
C HIS A 123 3.24 -0.77 -0.75
N TRP A 124 3.72 0.41 -0.33
CA TRP A 124 5.07 0.53 0.27
C TRP A 124 5.20 1.51 1.44
N LEU A 125 4.26 2.43 1.69
CA LEU A 125 4.41 3.41 2.79
C LEU A 125 4.51 2.73 4.17
N GLY A 126 3.95 1.53 4.32
CA GLY A 126 4.08 0.73 5.52
C GLY A 126 5.44 0.07 5.73
N ASN A 127 6.37 0.17 4.78
CA ASN A 127 7.75 -0.33 4.91
C ASN A 127 8.43 0.15 6.20
N HIS A 128 8.07 1.37 6.66
CA HIS A 128 8.52 1.93 7.93
C HIS A 128 8.35 0.94 9.09
N ALA A 129 7.19 0.28 9.21
CA ALA A 129 6.93 -0.63 10.32
C ALA A 129 7.84 -1.87 10.29
N PHE A 130 8.17 -2.35 9.10
CA PHE A 130 9.00 -3.54 8.93
C PHE A 130 10.46 -3.26 9.28
N VAL A 131 11.00 -2.11 8.85
CA VAL A 131 12.36 -1.68 9.22
C VAL A 131 12.45 -1.38 10.73
N ALA A 132 11.40 -0.78 11.31
CA ALA A 132 11.34 -0.55 12.76
C ALA A 132 11.30 -1.86 13.56
N ALA A 133 10.64 -2.90 13.06
CA ALA A 133 10.55 -4.20 13.71
C ALA A 133 11.80 -5.07 13.51
N ASN A 134 12.49 -4.94 12.38
CA ASN A 134 13.70 -5.67 12.05
C ASN A 134 14.61 -4.83 11.14
N GLN A 135 15.70 -4.28 11.69
CA GLN A 135 16.63 -3.43 10.94
C GLN A 135 17.36 -4.17 9.80
N ASP A 136 17.43 -5.51 9.88
CA ASP A 136 18.08 -6.35 8.86
C ASP A 136 17.11 -6.78 7.75
N VAL A 137 15.82 -6.39 7.82
CA VAL A 137 14.84 -6.73 6.79
C VAL A 137 15.23 -6.08 5.46
N LYS A 138 15.15 -6.86 4.39
CA LYS A 138 15.44 -6.39 3.04
C LYS A 138 14.15 -5.98 2.34
N LEU A 139 14.15 -4.76 1.78
CA LEU A 139 13.04 -4.19 1.04
C LEU A 139 13.35 -4.23 -0.46
N TYR A 140 12.65 -5.08 -1.20
CA TYR A 140 12.83 -5.32 -2.62
C TYR A 140 11.76 -4.62 -3.46
N SER A 141 12.14 -4.15 -4.63
CA SER A 141 11.21 -3.62 -5.64
C SER A 141 11.86 -3.64 -7.01
N HIS A 142 11.07 -3.45 -8.08
CA HIS A 142 11.65 -3.11 -9.38
C HIS A 142 12.49 -1.83 -9.30
N GLU A 143 13.48 -1.67 -10.18
CA GLU A 143 14.35 -0.50 -10.20
C GLU A 143 13.59 0.82 -10.43
N ALA A 144 12.52 0.76 -11.24
CA ALA A 144 11.68 1.92 -11.53
C ALA A 144 10.99 2.46 -10.27
N VAL A 145 10.62 1.60 -9.31
CA VAL A 145 10.07 2.05 -8.02
C VAL A 145 11.08 2.95 -7.31
N GLN A 146 12.34 2.51 -7.20
CA GLN A 146 13.37 3.31 -6.54
C GLN A 146 13.61 4.63 -7.26
N LYS A 147 13.57 4.64 -8.60
CA LYS A 147 13.73 5.85 -9.41
C LYS A 147 12.61 6.87 -9.12
N VAL A 148 11.35 6.42 -9.13
CA VAL A 148 10.19 7.28 -8.84
C VAL A 148 10.25 7.80 -7.40
N LEU A 149 10.50 6.92 -6.43
CA LEU A 149 10.44 7.28 -5.01
C LEU A 149 11.61 8.14 -4.52
N LYS A 150 12.78 8.09 -5.17
CA LYS A 150 13.92 8.98 -4.87
C LYS A 150 13.70 10.43 -5.35
N THR A 151 12.63 10.68 -6.11
CA THR A 151 12.20 12.01 -6.53
C THR A 151 10.97 12.44 -5.73
N ASP A 152 10.01 13.14 -6.34
CA ASP A 152 8.81 13.62 -5.66
C ASP A 152 7.76 12.53 -5.40
N GLY A 153 7.89 11.34 -6.00
CA GLY A 153 6.90 10.26 -5.90
C GLY A 153 6.61 9.84 -4.46
N GLY A 154 7.64 9.73 -3.61
CA GLY A 154 7.47 9.38 -2.20
C GLY A 154 6.67 10.43 -1.42
N LYS A 155 6.99 11.71 -1.64
CA LYS A 155 6.28 12.83 -1.01
C LYS A 155 4.85 12.95 -1.52
N PHE A 156 4.64 12.79 -2.83
CA PHE A 156 3.33 12.82 -3.46
C PHE A 156 2.38 11.81 -2.80
N TRP A 157 2.81 10.56 -2.69
CA TRP A 157 2.00 9.49 -2.12
C TRP A 157 1.74 9.69 -0.63
N PHE A 158 2.75 10.10 0.13
CA PHE A 158 2.56 10.47 1.54
C PHE A 158 1.51 11.57 1.70
N ASP A 159 1.64 12.68 0.97
CA ASP A 159 0.71 13.80 1.06
C ASP A 159 -0.70 13.41 0.59
N PHE A 160 -0.80 12.57 -0.45
CA PHE A 160 -2.07 12.02 -0.92
C PHE A 160 -2.76 11.21 0.17
N MET A 161 -2.06 10.28 0.82
CA MET A 161 -2.63 9.49 1.91
C MET A 161 -2.96 10.36 3.12
N GLN A 162 -2.10 11.31 3.49
CA GLN A 162 -2.31 12.23 4.60
C GLN A 162 -3.62 13.03 4.43
N ARG A 163 -3.87 13.57 3.23
CA ARG A 163 -5.11 14.30 2.91
C ARG A 163 -6.34 13.41 2.92
N ASN A 164 -6.27 12.25 2.26
CA ASN A 164 -7.46 11.39 2.08
C ASN A 164 -7.83 10.61 3.35
N THR A 165 -6.93 10.51 4.33
CA THR A 165 -7.18 9.77 5.58
C THR A 165 -7.43 10.67 6.78
N ASP A 166 -7.61 11.98 6.57
CA ASP A 166 -7.70 12.99 7.64
C ASP A 166 -6.56 12.83 8.67
N ASN A 167 -5.34 12.87 8.17
CA ASN A 167 -4.12 12.79 8.96
C ASN A 167 -3.90 11.48 9.76
N LYS A 168 -4.64 10.41 9.48
CA LYS A 168 -4.48 9.15 10.23
C LYS A 168 -3.16 8.43 9.99
N ILE A 169 -2.44 8.73 8.91
CA ILE A 169 -1.12 8.14 8.64
C ILE A 169 0.04 8.88 9.33
N THR A 170 -0.26 9.92 10.12
CA THR A 170 0.76 10.75 10.79
C THR A 170 1.75 9.89 11.58
N GLY A 171 3.04 10.23 11.52
CA GLY A 171 4.13 9.41 12.07
C GLY A 171 4.69 8.35 11.11
N THR A 172 4.11 8.20 9.90
CA THR A 172 4.73 7.42 8.84
C THR A 172 5.97 8.13 8.30
N VAL A 173 7.09 7.43 8.26
CA VAL A 173 8.33 7.89 7.62
C VAL A 173 8.43 7.22 6.25
N VAL A 174 8.63 8.02 5.20
CA VAL A 174 8.86 7.53 3.84
C VAL A 174 10.08 6.62 3.83
N THR A 175 9.84 5.31 3.70
CA THR A 175 10.86 4.26 3.78
C THR A 175 10.92 3.52 2.45
N ILE A 176 11.87 3.91 1.61
CA ILE A 176 11.98 3.47 0.22
C ILE A 176 12.68 2.09 0.15
N PRO A 177 12.27 1.18 -0.75
CA PRO A 177 12.99 -0.04 -1.03
C PRO A 177 14.45 0.19 -1.43
N ASN A 178 15.34 -0.72 -1.04
CA ASN A 178 16.79 -0.57 -1.26
C ASN A 178 17.44 -1.76 -1.97
N GLN A 179 16.69 -2.84 -2.21
CA GLN A 179 17.10 -3.97 -3.03
C GLN A 179 16.35 -3.91 -4.37
N THR A 180 17.05 -4.19 -5.45
CA THR A 180 16.50 -4.16 -6.80
C THR A 180 16.11 -5.56 -7.25
N LEU A 181 14.92 -5.66 -7.85
CA LEU A 181 14.45 -6.79 -8.63
C LEU A 181 14.47 -6.44 -10.12
N LYS A 182 14.82 -7.42 -10.93
CA LYS A 182 14.73 -7.41 -12.40
C LYS A 182 13.46 -8.08 -12.91
N GLY A 183 12.82 -8.91 -12.09
CA GLY A 183 11.59 -9.61 -12.45
C GLY A 183 11.81 -10.98 -13.07
N ASP A 184 12.95 -11.60 -12.78
CA ASP A 184 13.30 -12.98 -13.13
C ASP A 184 13.90 -13.76 -11.94
N GLU A 185 13.90 -13.15 -10.76
CA GLU A 185 14.48 -13.73 -9.56
C GLU A 185 13.72 -14.99 -9.09
N VAL A 186 14.50 -15.95 -8.61
CA VAL A 186 14.00 -17.16 -7.94
C VAL A 186 14.59 -17.21 -6.54
N PHE A 187 13.72 -17.25 -5.52
CA PHE A 187 14.12 -17.38 -4.12
C PHE A 187 13.71 -18.74 -3.56
N GLU A 188 14.70 -19.52 -3.14
CA GLU A 188 14.52 -20.83 -2.51
C GLU A 188 14.42 -20.69 -0.98
N MET A 189 13.20 -20.76 -0.45
CA MET A 189 12.88 -20.41 0.93
C MET A 189 12.65 -21.64 1.83
N GLY A 190 13.39 -22.71 1.56
CA GLY A 190 13.35 -23.95 2.34
C GLY A 190 12.28 -24.92 1.85
N GLY A 191 12.23 -25.16 0.53
CA GLY A 191 11.19 -25.98 -0.11
C GLY A 191 9.96 -25.20 -0.57
N VAL A 192 9.95 -23.88 -0.37
CA VAL A 192 8.98 -22.95 -0.96
C VAL A 192 9.75 -22.07 -1.95
N THR A 193 9.34 -22.11 -3.21
CA THR A 193 9.96 -21.38 -4.31
C THR A 193 9.15 -20.13 -4.63
N LEU A 194 9.78 -18.96 -4.49
CA LEU A 194 9.19 -17.69 -4.94
C LEU A 194 9.80 -17.30 -6.28
N LYS A 195 8.98 -17.11 -7.31
CA LYS A 195 9.41 -16.53 -8.58
C LYS A 195 8.87 -15.11 -8.72
N VAL A 196 9.76 -14.17 -8.96
CA VAL A 196 9.39 -12.80 -9.31
C VAL A 196 9.21 -12.72 -10.82
N HIS A 197 8.13 -12.08 -11.25
CA HIS A 197 7.83 -11.87 -12.66
C HIS A 197 7.67 -10.39 -12.94
N HIS A 198 8.39 -9.86 -13.93
CA HIS A 198 8.09 -8.58 -14.56
C HIS A 198 7.58 -8.82 -15.97
N PHE A 199 6.28 -8.59 -16.20
CA PHE A 199 5.64 -8.82 -17.50
C PHE A 199 5.74 -7.62 -18.45
N GLY A 200 6.62 -6.67 -18.14
CA GLY A 200 6.67 -5.36 -18.78
C GLY A 200 5.73 -4.35 -18.12
N ARG A 201 5.53 -3.21 -18.78
CA ARG A 201 4.66 -2.13 -18.29
C ARG A 201 3.19 -2.54 -18.39
N MET A 202 2.53 -2.74 -17.26
CA MET A 202 1.09 -3.05 -17.19
C MET A 202 0.33 -1.89 -16.55
N HIS A 203 0.18 -1.89 -15.22
CA HIS A 203 -0.38 -0.78 -14.44
C HIS A 203 0.63 0.36 -14.25
N THR A 204 1.90 0.01 -14.08
CA THR A 204 3.05 0.91 -14.09
C THR A 204 4.20 0.27 -14.86
N GLU A 205 5.28 1.00 -15.13
CA GLU A 205 6.51 0.42 -15.66
C GLU A 205 7.30 -0.41 -14.63
N SER A 206 6.82 -0.46 -13.39
CA SER A 206 7.53 -1.03 -12.25
C SER A 206 6.93 -2.33 -11.72
N ASP A 207 5.88 -2.83 -12.36
CA ASP A 207 5.06 -3.91 -11.82
C ASP A 207 5.85 -5.22 -11.70
N VAL A 208 5.82 -5.82 -10.50
CA VAL A 208 6.28 -7.18 -10.28
C VAL A 208 5.19 -8.04 -9.66
N ALA A 209 5.09 -9.28 -10.12
CA ALA A 209 4.29 -10.35 -9.53
C ALA A 209 5.18 -11.29 -8.73
N VAL A 210 4.62 -11.95 -7.72
CA VAL A 210 5.31 -12.98 -6.94
C VAL A 210 4.51 -14.27 -6.99
N GLU A 211 5.03 -15.28 -7.67
CA GLU A 211 4.48 -16.64 -7.73
C GLU A 211 5.08 -17.50 -6.62
N VAL A 212 4.22 -18.24 -5.91
CA VAL A 212 4.58 -19.33 -5.02
C VAL A 212 4.31 -20.64 -5.76
N VAL A 213 5.38 -21.29 -6.23
CA VAL A 213 5.30 -22.35 -7.24
C VAL A 213 4.55 -23.57 -6.73
N GLU A 214 4.90 -24.03 -5.52
CA GLU A 214 4.31 -25.22 -4.90
C GLU A 214 2.81 -25.04 -4.65
N ASP A 215 2.40 -23.80 -4.33
CA ASP A 215 1.04 -23.42 -4.00
C ASP A 215 0.20 -23.03 -5.23
N LYS A 216 0.82 -22.91 -6.41
CA LYS A 216 0.19 -22.43 -7.65
C LYS A 216 -0.55 -21.09 -7.45
N THR A 217 0.02 -20.24 -6.59
CA THR A 217 -0.59 -18.97 -6.16
C THR A 217 0.29 -17.81 -6.60
N ILE A 218 -0.29 -16.73 -7.09
CA ILE A 218 0.45 -15.53 -7.53
C ILE A 218 -0.15 -14.25 -6.95
N TYR A 219 0.72 -13.41 -6.42
CA TYR A 219 0.41 -12.04 -6.00
C TYR A 219 0.63 -11.11 -7.19
N MET A 220 -0.43 -10.42 -7.61
CA MET A 220 -0.47 -9.67 -8.87
C MET A 220 -0.30 -8.16 -8.71
N GLY A 221 -0.28 -7.64 -7.48
CA GLY A 221 -0.37 -6.19 -7.25
C GLY A 221 -1.53 -5.59 -8.05
N ASP A 222 -1.33 -4.42 -8.63
CA ASP A 222 -2.38 -3.71 -9.35
C ASP A 222 -2.52 -4.09 -10.83
N MET A 223 -1.77 -5.10 -11.31
CA MET A 223 -1.81 -5.53 -12.72
C MET A 223 -3.18 -6.08 -13.16
N VAL A 224 -4.00 -6.54 -12.21
CA VAL A 224 -5.37 -7.00 -12.44
C VAL A 224 -6.20 -6.87 -11.18
N MET A 225 -7.40 -6.30 -11.29
CA MET A 225 -8.31 -6.11 -10.17
C MET A 225 -9.76 -5.92 -10.64
N ARG A 226 -10.73 -6.19 -9.78
CA ARG A 226 -12.16 -5.86 -10.02
C ARG A 226 -12.50 -4.44 -9.57
N ARG A 227 -11.70 -3.46 -10.03
CA ARG A 227 -11.80 -2.03 -9.72
C ARG A 227 -11.20 -1.25 -10.88
N ILE A 228 -11.73 -0.05 -11.15
CA ILE A 228 -11.05 0.89 -12.06
C ILE A 228 -10.15 1.83 -11.23
N ALA A 229 -8.86 1.52 -11.22
CA ALA A 229 -7.82 2.32 -10.56
C ALA A 229 -7.34 3.48 -11.46
N ASN A 230 -6.20 4.10 -11.17
CA ASN A 230 -5.53 5.01 -12.11
C ASN A 230 -4.74 4.18 -13.14
N MET A 231 -4.67 4.63 -14.40
CA MET A 231 -3.91 3.96 -15.48
C MET A 231 -3.00 4.97 -16.21
N GLU A 232 -2.76 6.15 -15.64
CA GLU A 232 -1.95 7.21 -16.26
C GLU A 232 -0.54 6.74 -16.67
N ASP A 233 0.06 5.89 -15.84
CA ASP A 233 1.38 5.31 -16.07
C ASP A 233 1.31 3.88 -16.65
N GLY A 234 0.12 3.38 -16.95
CA GLY A 234 -0.07 2.02 -17.45
C GLY A 234 0.03 1.91 -18.97
N SER A 235 -0.28 0.73 -19.48
CA SER A 235 -0.40 0.42 -20.92
C SER A 235 -1.48 -0.63 -21.14
N TYR A 236 -2.37 -0.38 -22.10
CA TYR A 236 -3.37 -1.33 -22.58
C TYR A 236 -2.71 -2.53 -23.25
N LYS A 237 -1.84 -2.28 -24.25
CA LYS A 237 -1.17 -3.38 -24.96
C LYS A 237 -0.27 -4.18 -24.04
N GLY A 238 0.47 -3.50 -23.17
CA GLY A 238 1.32 -4.10 -22.16
C GLY A 238 0.53 -4.95 -21.17
N THR A 239 -0.60 -4.43 -20.66
CA THR A 239 -1.50 -5.20 -19.77
C THR A 239 -2.07 -6.42 -20.48
N ILE A 240 -2.58 -6.28 -21.71
CA ILE A 240 -3.13 -7.43 -22.47
C ILE A 240 -2.06 -8.50 -22.71
N ALA A 241 -0.85 -8.10 -23.13
CA ALA A 241 0.27 -9.02 -23.32
C ALA A 241 0.72 -9.68 -22.02
N GLY A 242 0.81 -8.92 -20.92
CA GLY A 242 1.18 -9.42 -19.61
C GLY A 242 0.16 -10.43 -19.06
N LEU A 243 -1.14 -10.14 -19.18
CA LEU A 243 -2.18 -11.10 -18.79
C LEU A 243 -2.13 -12.38 -19.64
N ASN A 244 -1.80 -12.29 -20.93
CA ASN A 244 -1.55 -13.49 -21.76
C ASN A 244 -0.36 -14.32 -21.23
N SER A 245 0.73 -13.68 -20.82
CA SER A 245 1.88 -14.35 -20.19
C SER A 245 1.48 -15.04 -18.88
N VAL A 246 0.68 -14.38 -18.04
CA VAL A 246 0.15 -14.94 -16.79
C VAL A 246 -0.69 -16.19 -17.04
N LEU A 247 -1.52 -16.20 -18.10
CA LEU A 247 -2.35 -17.36 -18.48
C LEU A 247 -1.53 -18.59 -18.90
N ASN A 248 -0.24 -18.43 -19.21
CA ASN A 248 0.69 -19.52 -19.55
C ASN A 248 1.44 -20.08 -18.33
N LEU A 249 1.32 -19.45 -17.16
CA LEU A 249 1.89 -19.95 -15.92
C LEU A 249 1.08 -21.12 -15.37
N SER A 250 1.72 -21.96 -14.55
CA SER A 250 1.09 -23.10 -13.86
C SER A 250 0.43 -22.68 -12.53
N VAL A 251 -0.28 -21.55 -12.52
CA VAL A 251 -0.97 -20.97 -11.35
C VAL A 251 -2.48 -21.09 -11.49
N ASN A 252 -3.20 -21.15 -10.36
CA ASN A 252 -4.67 -21.22 -10.34
C ASN A 252 -5.32 -20.37 -9.24
N GLN A 253 -4.54 -19.72 -8.38
CA GLN A 253 -5.01 -18.75 -7.38
C GLN A 253 -4.33 -17.40 -7.64
N PHE A 254 -5.12 -16.34 -7.80
CA PHE A 254 -4.65 -15.00 -8.12
C PHE A 254 -5.06 -14.04 -7.01
N ILE A 255 -4.07 -13.41 -6.38
CA ILE A 255 -4.27 -12.41 -5.32
C ILE A 255 -4.03 -11.03 -5.92
N PRO A 256 -5.09 -10.24 -6.20
CA PRO A 256 -4.93 -8.88 -6.68
C PRO A 256 -4.49 -7.94 -5.56
N GLY A 257 -3.95 -6.78 -5.92
CA GLY A 257 -3.63 -5.68 -5.03
C GLY A 257 -4.88 -5.07 -4.38
N HIS A 258 -6.06 -5.29 -4.96
CA HIS A 258 -7.34 -4.86 -4.41
C HIS A 258 -8.43 -5.91 -4.67
N GLY A 259 -9.24 -6.20 -3.64
CA GLY A 259 -10.41 -7.08 -3.76
C GLY A 259 -10.17 -8.48 -3.22
N LYS A 260 -10.96 -9.45 -3.68
CA LYS A 260 -10.80 -10.85 -3.25
C LYS A 260 -9.78 -11.56 -4.14
N HIS A 261 -9.06 -12.53 -3.58
CA HIS A 261 -8.40 -13.53 -4.41
C HIS A 261 -9.45 -14.34 -5.19
N GLU A 262 -9.09 -14.73 -6.41
CA GLU A 262 -9.99 -15.41 -7.34
C GLU A 262 -9.20 -16.43 -8.18
N ASP A 263 -9.94 -17.16 -9.02
CA ASP A 263 -9.37 -18.07 -10.00
C ASP A 263 -9.01 -17.35 -11.31
N LYS A 264 -8.78 -18.14 -12.36
CA LYS A 264 -8.41 -17.67 -13.70
C LYS A 264 -9.41 -16.67 -14.30
N GLN A 265 -10.67 -16.65 -13.85
CA GLN A 265 -11.67 -15.72 -14.37
C GLN A 265 -11.29 -14.26 -14.11
N LEU A 266 -10.55 -13.95 -13.04
CA LEU A 266 -10.03 -12.60 -12.78
C LEU A 266 -9.13 -12.11 -13.93
N ILE A 267 -8.27 -13.00 -14.46
CA ILE A 267 -7.34 -12.67 -15.53
C ILE A 267 -8.08 -12.53 -16.86
N LEU A 268 -9.06 -13.40 -17.12
CA LEU A 268 -9.88 -13.34 -18.33
C LEU A 268 -10.73 -12.06 -18.38
N ASP A 269 -11.40 -11.73 -17.28
CA ASP A 269 -12.22 -10.51 -17.18
C ASP A 269 -11.35 -9.24 -17.26
N GLY A 270 -10.18 -9.23 -16.61
CA GLY A 270 -9.23 -8.13 -16.71
C GLY A 270 -8.75 -7.92 -18.15
N LYS A 271 -8.48 -9.00 -18.87
CA LYS A 271 -8.07 -8.94 -20.29
C LYS A 271 -9.21 -8.44 -21.16
N GLU A 272 -10.42 -8.97 -21.01
CA GLU A 272 -11.60 -8.54 -21.78
C GLU A 272 -11.94 -7.06 -21.53
N PHE A 273 -11.79 -6.58 -20.29
CA PHE A 273 -11.95 -5.18 -19.93
C PHE A 273 -10.98 -4.27 -20.71
N MET A 274 -9.69 -4.62 -20.73
CA MET A 274 -8.67 -3.84 -21.43
C MET A 274 -8.84 -3.90 -22.96
N GLU A 275 -9.13 -5.08 -23.51
CA GLU A 275 -9.38 -5.28 -24.94
C GLU A 275 -10.62 -4.51 -25.41
N THR A 276 -11.70 -4.53 -24.63
CA THR A 276 -12.94 -3.81 -24.98
C THR A 276 -12.69 -2.32 -25.05
N ILE A 277 -12.07 -1.72 -24.02
CA ILE A 277 -11.79 -0.28 -24.04
C ILE A 277 -10.84 0.07 -25.19
N TYR A 278 -9.73 -0.66 -25.34
CA TYR A 278 -8.71 -0.33 -26.34
C TYR A 278 -9.26 -0.44 -27.77
N SER A 279 -9.93 -1.55 -28.11
CA SER A 279 -10.47 -1.77 -29.45
C SER A 279 -11.62 -0.82 -29.78
N SER A 280 -12.55 -0.56 -28.85
CA SER A 280 -13.62 0.41 -29.06
C SER A 280 -13.08 1.83 -29.18
N THR A 281 -12.05 2.19 -28.40
CA THR A 281 -11.40 3.51 -28.51
C THR A 281 -10.77 3.69 -29.89
N ALA A 282 -9.98 2.72 -30.35
CA ALA A 282 -9.36 2.78 -31.69
C ALA A 282 -10.41 2.98 -32.79
N LYS A 283 -11.48 2.17 -32.75
CA LYS A 283 -12.60 2.29 -33.68
C LYS A 283 -13.23 3.69 -33.68
N TYR A 284 -13.60 4.20 -32.51
CA TYR A 284 -14.29 5.48 -32.41
C TYR A 284 -13.36 6.67 -32.68
N TYR A 285 -12.05 6.52 -32.41
CA TYR A 285 -11.04 7.52 -32.78
C TYR A 285 -10.97 7.66 -34.30
N ASP A 286 -10.93 6.54 -35.03
CA ASP A 286 -10.91 6.54 -36.50
C ASP A 286 -12.21 7.11 -37.11
N GLU A 287 -13.33 7.00 -36.39
CA GLU A 287 -14.61 7.65 -36.73
C GLU A 287 -14.65 9.16 -36.39
N GLY A 288 -13.60 9.70 -35.78
CA GLY A 288 -13.48 11.12 -35.44
C GLY A 288 -14.24 11.55 -34.18
N LEU A 289 -14.59 10.61 -33.30
CA LEU A 289 -15.28 10.92 -32.05
C LEU A 289 -14.32 11.44 -31.00
N SER A 290 -14.82 12.32 -30.12
CA SER A 290 -14.14 12.75 -28.91
C SER A 290 -14.36 11.78 -27.74
N ASP A 291 -13.53 11.90 -26.69
CA ASP A 291 -13.59 11.06 -25.49
C ASP A 291 -14.97 11.02 -24.82
N PHE A 292 -15.66 12.17 -24.73
CA PHE A 292 -17.00 12.25 -24.13
C PHE A 292 -18.08 11.57 -24.98
N GLU A 293 -17.90 11.48 -26.30
CA GLU A 293 -18.80 10.75 -27.21
C GLU A 293 -18.53 9.25 -27.20
N MET A 294 -17.26 8.85 -27.03
CA MET A 294 -16.86 7.45 -26.90
C MET A 294 -17.40 6.81 -25.61
N LYS A 295 -17.32 7.52 -24.48
CA LYS A 295 -17.67 6.98 -23.16
C LYS A 295 -19.03 6.26 -23.10
N PRO A 296 -20.17 6.88 -23.48
CA PRO A 296 -21.46 6.19 -23.42
C PRO A 296 -21.55 4.98 -24.36
N LYS A 297 -20.83 4.98 -25.49
CA LYS A 297 -20.79 3.85 -26.44
C LYS A 297 -20.00 2.69 -25.87
N ILE A 298 -18.81 2.94 -25.33
CA ILE A 298 -17.98 1.94 -24.65
C ILE A 298 -18.72 1.35 -23.46
N MET A 299 -19.41 2.17 -22.66
CA MET A 299 -20.21 1.69 -21.54
C MET A 299 -21.40 0.80 -21.94
N ALA A 300 -21.85 0.89 -23.19
CA ALA A 300 -22.94 0.08 -23.72
C ALA A 300 -22.48 -1.29 -24.24
N GLU A 301 -21.17 -1.50 -24.41
CA GLU A 301 -20.60 -2.81 -24.81
C GLU A 301 -21.03 -3.90 -23.79
N PRO A 302 -21.35 -5.13 -24.23
CA PRO A 302 -21.95 -6.14 -23.36
C PRO A 302 -21.15 -6.43 -22.09
N PHE A 303 -19.84 -6.60 -22.19
CA PHE A 303 -18.97 -6.84 -21.05
C PHE A 303 -18.96 -5.65 -20.08
N MET A 304 -18.80 -4.45 -20.62
CA MET A 304 -18.76 -3.20 -19.85
C MET A 304 -20.07 -2.99 -19.07
N LYS A 305 -21.20 -3.22 -19.73
CA LYS A 305 -22.54 -3.07 -19.14
C LYS A 305 -22.86 -4.15 -18.11
N ASN A 306 -22.56 -5.42 -18.40
CA ASN A 306 -23.06 -6.54 -17.61
C ASN A 306 -22.09 -6.98 -16.50
N VAL A 307 -20.79 -6.75 -16.68
CA VAL A 307 -19.73 -7.18 -15.77
C VAL A 307 -19.02 -5.99 -15.12
N ALA A 308 -18.33 -5.16 -15.91
CA ALA A 308 -17.46 -4.11 -15.36
C ALA A 308 -18.24 -2.99 -14.67
N SER A 309 -19.52 -2.79 -15.00
CA SER A 309 -20.39 -1.78 -14.38
C SER A 309 -20.56 -1.93 -12.87
N GLN A 310 -20.28 -3.13 -12.34
CA GLN A 310 -20.34 -3.44 -10.91
C GLN A 310 -19.04 -3.09 -10.17
N TRP A 311 -17.96 -2.79 -10.90
CA TRP A 311 -16.63 -2.57 -10.30
C TRP A 311 -16.54 -1.16 -9.67
N PRO A 312 -15.95 -1.03 -8.47
CA PRO A 312 -15.70 0.28 -7.87
C PRO A 312 -14.90 1.19 -8.80
N GLY A 313 -15.30 2.46 -8.87
CA GLY A 313 -14.67 3.45 -9.74
C GLY A 313 -15.18 3.44 -11.19
N TYR A 314 -16.09 2.53 -11.58
CA TYR A 314 -16.56 2.41 -12.96
C TYR A 314 -17.02 3.75 -13.57
N GLN A 315 -17.97 4.41 -12.92
CA GLN A 315 -18.54 5.66 -13.43
C GLN A 315 -17.56 6.84 -13.38
N SER A 316 -16.77 6.94 -12.30
CA SER A 316 -15.91 8.09 -12.01
C SER A 316 -14.62 8.08 -12.82
N THR A 317 -14.08 6.89 -13.11
CA THR A 317 -12.69 6.76 -13.57
C THR A 317 -12.59 6.30 -15.03
N LEU A 318 -13.63 5.68 -15.59
CA LEU A 318 -13.60 5.16 -16.98
C LEU A 318 -13.25 6.22 -18.02
N GLY A 319 -13.64 7.49 -17.81
CA GLY A 319 -13.26 8.58 -18.72
C GLY A 319 -11.74 8.76 -18.82
N LYS A 320 -11.02 8.65 -17.70
CA LYS A 320 -9.55 8.73 -17.68
C LYS A 320 -8.91 7.55 -18.41
N PHE A 321 -9.50 6.36 -18.29
CA PHE A 321 -9.07 5.16 -19.02
C PHE A 321 -9.18 5.39 -20.53
N ILE A 322 -10.31 5.92 -21.00
CA ILE A 322 -10.50 6.25 -22.42
C ILE A 322 -9.44 7.25 -22.90
N VAL A 323 -9.14 8.30 -22.12
CA VAL A 323 -8.09 9.28 -22.48
C VAL A 323 -6.71 8.62 -22.59
N VAL A 324 -6.35 7.72 -21.68
CA VAL A 324 -5.09 6.96 -21.77
C VAL A 324 -5.08 6.06 -23.01
N SER A 325 -6.19 5.39 -23.28
CA SER A 325 -6.36 4.52 -24.46
C SER A 325 -6.20 5.30 -25.76
N ILE A 326 -6.78 6.50 -25.86
CA ILE A 326 -6.60 7.40 -27.02
C ILE A 326 -5.12 7.71 -27.21
N LYS A 327 -4.43 8.14 -26.15
CA LYS A 327 -3.01 8.50 -26.20
C LYS A 327 -2.14 7.32 -26.67
N GLU A 328 -2.39 6.11 -26.16
CA GLU A 328 -1.64 4.93 -26.55
C GLU A 328 -1.95 4.49 -27.99
N TYR A 329 -3.21 4.64 -28.44
CA TYR A 329 -3.59 4.38 -29.83
C TYR A 329 -2.89 5.36 -30.78
N GLU A 330 -2.94 6.66 -30.47
CA GLU A 330 -2.26 7.72 -31.23
C GLU A 330 -0.77 7.45 -31.39
N GLN A 331 -0.10 7.09 -30.29
CA GLN A 331 1.32 6.74 -30.32
C GLN A 331 1.63 5.53 -31.20
N SER A 332 0.67 4.65 -31.46
CA SER A 332 0.87 3.48 -32.31
C SER A 332 0.64 3.69 -33.80
N MET A 333 0.16 4.87 -34.19
CA MET A 333 0.00 5.27 -35.59
C MET A 333 1.28 5.83 -36.21
N PHE A 334 2.31 6.09 -35.39
CA PHE A 334 3.60 6.67 -35.78
C PHE A 334 4.76 5.72 -35.46
#